data_AF-A0A2W4Z4M3-F1
#
_entry.id   AF-A0A2W4Z4M3-F1
#
_cell.length_a   1.000
_cell.length_b   1.000
_cell.length_c   1.000
_cell.angle_alpha   90.00
_cell.angle_beta   90.00
_cell.angle_gamma   90.00
#
_symmetry.space_group_name_H-M   'P 1'
#
loop_
_entity.id
_entity.type
_entity.pdbx_description
1 polymer ?
#
loop_
_entity_poly.entity_id
_entity_poly.type
_entity_poly.pdbx_seq_one_letter_code
_entity_poly.pdbx_strand_id
1 'polypeptide(L)'
;MSKDPREAQKADNIAAKAARKAAADKKSAAPSKPRAPKPADYTPRMKQRYMSEIRGRLREQFSYTNEMQIPRLEKIVINMGVGEATADSKKLTSAIEALTAIAGQKPVSTKARKSIAQFKLREGMSVGAKVTLRKDQMYEFLDRLVTIALPRVKDFRGLNGKSFDGRGNFAMGIKEHIVFPEIDYDQIDQVWGMDIIVCTTARTDDEAKALLKEFDFPFRN
;
A
#
# COMPACT_ATOMS: atom_id res chain seq x y z
N MET A 1 -57.56 28.87 -4.09
CA MET A 1 -57.57 27.42 -3.77
C MET A 1 -57.10 26.72 -5.04
N SER A 2 -56.02 25.95 -5.15
CA SER A 2 -55.29 25.11 -4.20
C SER A 2 -53.87 24.99 -4.77
N LYS A 3 -52.81 25.36 -4.03
CA LYS A 3 -51.44 24.99 -4.40
C LYS A 3 -51.36 23.46 -4.21
N ASP A 4 -51.10 22.74 -5.29
CA ASP A 4 -51.17 21.28 -5.31
C ASP A 4 -50.29 20.66 -4.20
N PRO A 5 -50.86 19.81 -3.32
CA PRO A 5 -50.14 19.21 -2.19
C PRO A 5 -48.97 18.29 -2.60
N ARG A 6 -48.83 17.99 -3.90
CA ARG A 6 -47.73 17.17 -4.46
C ARG A 6 -46.44 17.98 -4.71
N GLU A 7 -46.51 19.30 -4.91
CA GLU A 7 -45.31 20.14 -5.07
C GLU A 7 -44.63 20.42 -3.73
N ALA A 8 -45.42 20.64 -2.66
CA ALA A 8 -44.92 20.77 -1.30
C ALA A 8 -44.18 19.49 -0.85
N GLN A 9 -44.76 18.32 -1.10
CA GLN A 9 -44.14 17.02 -0.77
C GLN A 9 -42.87 16.71 -1.58
N LYS A 10 -42.75 17.24 -2.81
CA LYS A 10 -41.52 17.12 -3.61
C LYS A 10 -40.43 18.06 -3.09
N ALA A 11 -40.78 19.29 -2.73
CA ALA A 11 -39.85 20.25 -2.13
C ALA A 11 -39.32 19.74 -0.77
N ASP A 12 -40.20 19.19 0.07
CA ASP A 12 -39.82 18.62 1.38
C ASP A 12 -38.93 17.38 1.25
N ASN A 13 -39.18 16.53 0.25
CA ASN A 13 -38.32 15.37 -0.02
C ASN A 13 -36.95 15.75 -0.60
N ILE A 14 -36.88 16.80 -1.42
CA ILE A 14 -35.61 17.32 -1.95
C ILE A 14 -34.81 17.98 -0.82
N ALA A 15 -35.46 18.73 0.08
CA ALA A 15 -34.85 19.30 1.26
C ALA A 15 -34.37 18.23 2.25
N ALA A 16 -35.16 17.17 2.49
CA ALA A 16 -34.78 16.04 3.33
C ALA A 16 -33.62 15.22 2.73
N LYS A 17 -33.57 15.07 1.39
CA LYS A 17 -32.47 14.40 0.68
C LYS A 17 -31.19 15.25 0.66
N ALA A 18 -31.32 16.57 0.55
CA ALA A 18 -30.21 17.53 0.70
C ALA A 18 -29.67 17.55 2.14
N ALA A 19 -30.54 17.49 3.15
CA ALA A 19 -30.15 17.40 4.55
C ALA A 19 -29.46 16.07 4.89
N ARG A 20 -29.94 14.94 4.35
CA ARG A 20 -29.28 13.63 4.48
C ARG A 20 -27.92 13.58 3.76
N LYS A 21 -27.80 14.23 2.60
CA LYS A 21 -26.53 14.35 1.87
C LYS A 21 -25.52 15.24 2.62
N ALA A 22 -25.99 16.36 3.18
CA ALA A 22 -25.18 17.23 4.04
C ALA A 22 -24.77 16.56 5.37
N ALA A 23 -25.60 15.68 5.92
CA ALA A 23 -25.26 14.87 7.10
C ALA A 23 -24.28 13.72 6.77
N ALA A 24 -24.35 13.15 5.56
CA ALA A 24 -23.41 12.16 5.07
C ALA A 24 -22.03 12.77 4.74
N ASP A 25 -22.01 13.97 4.13
CA ASP A 25 -20.78 14.73 3.86
C ASP A 25 -20.14 15.28 5.14
N LYS A 26 -20.93 15.52 6.21
CA LYS A 26 -20.41 15.89 7.54
C LYS A 26 -19.88 14.70 8.34
N LYS A 27 -20.34 13.47 8.09
CA LYS A 27 -19.82 12.25 8.75
C LYS A 27 -18.56 11.68 8.07
N SER A 28 -18.30 12.00 6.81
CA SER A 28 -17.07 11.61 6.10
C SER A 28 -15.90 12.58 6.31
N ALA A 29 -16.13 13.69 7.00
CA ALA A 29 -15.14 14.72 7.33
C ALA A 29 -14.69 14.69 8.81
N ALA A 30 -14.71 13.52 9.45
CA ALA A 30 -13.96 13.33 10.69
C ALA A 30 -12.46 13.45 10.35
N PRO A 31 -11.72 14.42 10.90
CA PRO A 31 -10.30 14.55 10.65
C PRO A 31 -9.64 13.27 11.16
N SER A 32 -9.05 12.48 10.25
CA SER A 32 -8.11 11.42 10.62
C SER A 32 -7.12 12.05 11.58
N LYS A 33 -7.13 11.64 12.85
CA LYS A 33 -6.21 12.15 13.87
C LYS A 33 -4.81 12.20 13.24
N PRO A 34 -4.13 13.37 13.21
CA PRO A 34 -2.74 13.42 12.80
C PRO A 34 -2.01 12.40 13.67
N ARG A 35 -1.34 11.43 13.04
CA ARG A 35 -0.46 10.51 13.76
C ARG A 35 0.44 11.37 14.64
N ALA A 36 0.51 11.06 15.93
CA ALA A 36 1.42 11.76 16.83
C ALA A 36 2.80 11.84 16.15
N PRO A 37 3.45 13.02 16.11
CA PRO A 37 4.76 13.14 15.51
C PRO A 37 5.67 12.13 16.22
N LYS A 38 6.24 11.20 15.44
CA LYS A 38 7.20 10.24 15.99
C LYS A 38 8.33 11.05 16.64
N PRO A 39 8.85 10.61 17.80
CA PRO A 39 9.95 11.32 18.47
C PRO A 39 11.12 11.46 17.50
N ALA A 40 11.77 12.63 17.51
CA ALA A 40 12.78 13.01 16.53
C ALA A 40 13.97 12.03 16.43
N ASP A 41 14.19 11.24 17.48
CA ASP A 41 15.30 10.30 17.61
C ASP A 41 14.94 8.85 17.22
N TYR A 42 13.73 8.60 16.72
CA TYR A 42 13.32 7.25 16.35
C TYR A 42 13.98 6.78 15.05
N THR A 43 14.91 5.83 15.17
CA THR A 43 15.49 5.14 14.02
C THR A 43 14.91 3.71 13.94
N PRO A 44 14.20 3.35 12.86
CA PRO A 44 13.70 1.98 12.69
C PRO A 44 14.81 0.94 12.77
N ARG A 45 14.54 -0.22 13.38
CA ARG A 45 15.48 -1.34 13.52
C ARG A 45 16.18 -1.69 12.21
N MET A 46 15.41 -1.84 11.12
CA MET A 46 15.97 -2.17 9.80
C MET A 46 16.84 -1.06 9.21
N LYS A 47 16.60 0.21 9.58
CA LYS A 47 17.44 1.34 9.16
C LYS A 47 18.76 1.36 9.93
N GLN A 48 18.73 1.06 11.24
CA GLN A 48 19.94 0.92 12.05
C GLN A 48 20.81 -0.22 11.51
N ARG A 49 20.22 -1.40 11.28
CA ARG A 49 20.92 -2.56 10.71
C ARG A 49 21.52 -2.26 9.33
N TYR A 50 20.80 -1.50 8.50
CA TYR A 50 21.34 -1.05 7.23
C TYR A 50 22.63 -0.23 7.42
N MET A 51 22.60 0.74 8.33
CA MET A 51 23.73 1.63 8.58
C MET A 51 24.93 0.93 9.24
N SER A 52 24.69 0.00 10.18
CA SER A 52 25.75 -0.65 10.96
C SER A 52 26.42 -1.81 10.23
N GLU A 53 25.64 -2.68 9.60
CA GLU A 53 26.13 -3.99 9.12
C GLU A 53 26.03 -4.13 7.60
N ILE A 54 24.86 -3.85 7.03
CA ILE A 54 24.56 -4.16 5.62
C ILE A 54 25.45 -3.32 4.68
N ARG A 55 25.68 -2.05 5.01
CA ARG A 55 26.58 -1.19 4.21
C ARG A 55 28.02 -1.72 4.18
N GLY A 56 28.52 -2.26 5.30
CA GLY A 56 29.85 -2.86 5.37
C GLY A 56 29.95 -4.11 4.49
N ARG A 57 29.00 -5.03 4.65
CA ARG A 57 28.96 -6.28 3.88
C ARG A 57 28.83 -6.05 2.38
N LEU A 58 27.98 -5.12 1.96
CA LEU A 58 27.83 -4.79 0.53
C LEU A 58 29.08 -4.12 -0.05
N ARG A 59 29.76 -3.29 0.75
CA ARG A 59 31.03 -2.68 0.34
C ARG A 59 32.11 -3.74 0.14
N GLU A 60 32.21 -4.72 1.03
CA GLU A 60 33.16 -5.82 0.90
C GLU A 60 32.84 -6.73 -0.29
N GLN A 61 31.56 -7.10 -0.47
CA GLN A 61 31.15 -8.02 -1.51
C GLN A 61 31.33 -7.47 -2.93
N PHE A 62 31.02 -6.19 -3.14
CA PHE A 62 31.07 -5.56 -4.47
C PHE A 62 32.24 -4.58 -4.63
N SER A 63 33.09 -4.43 -3.61
CA SER A 63 34.28 -3.58 -3.63
C SER A 63 34.01 -2.14 -4.11
N TYR A 64 32.92 -1.53 -3.63
CA TYR A 64 32.57 -0.15 -4.03
C TYR A 64 33.65 0.84 -3.60
N THR A 65 34.04 1.72 -4.53
CA THR A 65 35.04 2.77 -4.29
C THR A 65 34.46 3.97 -3.54
N ASN A 66 33.15 4.19 -3.64
CA ASN A 66 32.47 5.32 -3.02
C ASN A 66 31.29 4.84 -2.18
N GLU A 67 31.19 5.34 -0.95
CA GLU A 67 30.11 5.00 -0.02
C GLU A 67 28.71 5.34 -0.55
N MET A 68 28.62 6.33 -1.44
CA MET A 68 27.37 6.75 -2.08
C MET A 68 26.93 5.83 -3.23
N GLN A 69 27.81 4.93 -3.69
CA GLN A 69 27.47 3.91 -4.68
C GLN A 69 26.78 2.69 -4.05
N ILE A 70 26.88 2.53 -2.73
CA ILE A 70 26.28 1.40 -2.03
C ILE A 70 24.75 1.43 -2.25
N PRO A 71 24.16 0.33 -2.75
CA PRO A 71 22.72 0.24 -2.96
C PRO A 71 21.92 0.56 -1.70
N ARG A 72 20.85 1.34 -1.87
CA ARG A 72 19.90 1.67 -0.81
C ARG A 72 18.48 1.51 -1.29
N LEU A 73 17.55 1.35 -0.36
CA LEU A 73 16.11 1.39 -0.63
C LEU A 73 15.67 2.84 -0.86
N GLU A 74 15.03 3.13 -2.00
CA GLU A 74 14.57 4.47 -2.34
C GLU A 74 13.10 4.70 -1.94
N LYS A 75 12.26 3.70 -2.23
CA LYS A 75 10.83 3.68 -1.91
C LYS A 75 10.29 2.27 -1.99
N ILE A 76 9.21 2.03 -1.25
CA ILE A 76 8.37 0.86 -1.43
C ILE A 76 7.00 1.34 -1.86
N VAL A 77 6.51 0.80 -2.98
CA VAL A 77 5.18 1.09 -3.50
C VAL A 77 4.30 -0.12 -3.24
N ILE A 78 3.17 0.10 -2.58
CA ILE A 78 2.15 -0.91 -2.35
C ILE A 78 0.95 -0.53 -3.21
N ASN A 79 0.48 -1.48 -4.00
CA ASN A 79 -0.64 -1.31 -4.90
C ASN A 79 -1.67 -2.41 -4.65
N MET A 80 -2.94 -2.03 -4.56
CA MET A 80 -4.06 -2.96 -4.45
C MET A 80 -5.04 -2.70 -5.59
N GLY A 81 -5.22 -3.70 -6.44
CA GLY A 81 -6.23 -3.68 -7.51
C GLY A 81 -7.55 -4.24 -6.98
N VAL A 82 -8.58 -3.41 -6.93
CA VAL A 82 -9.93 -3.82 -6.47
C VAL A 82 -10.87 -3.74 -7.67
N GLY A 83 -10.84 -4.74 -8.54
CA GLY A 83 -11.64 -4.73 -9.79
C GLY A 83 -13.15 -4.55 -9.56
N GLU A 84 -13.64 -5.03 -8.41
CA GLU A 84 -15.04 -4.92 -8.00
C GLU A 84 -15.43 -3.51 -7.50
N ALA A 85 -14.45 -2.62 -7.27
CA ALA A 85 -14.69 -1.24 -6.87
C ALA A 85 -15.47 -0.42 -7.91
N THR A 86 -15.49 -0.88 -9.16
CA THR A 86 -16.26 -0.25 -10.24
C THR A 86 -17.77 -0.39 -10.03
N ALA A 87 -18.21 -1.47 -9.38
CA ALA A 87 -19.62 -1.73 -9.09
C ALA A 87 -20.02 -1.26 -7.68
N ASP A 88 -19.12 -1.40 -6.70
CA ASP A 88 -19.37 -1.00 -5.32
C ASP A 88 -18.25 -0.12 -4.76
N SER A 89 -18.59 1.16 -4.55
CA SER A 89 -17.65 2.13 -3.98
C SER A 89 -17.33 1.88 -2.51
N LYS A 90 -18.13 1.08 -1.78
CA LYS A 90 -17.86 0.75 -0.38
C LYS A 90 -16.64 -0.15 -0.24
N LYS A 91 -16.50 -1.15 -1.13
CA LYS A 91 -15.34 -2.05 -1.17
C LYS A 91 -14.04 -1.30 -1.35
N LEU A 92 -14.07 -0.21 -2.14
CA LEU A 92 -12.90 0.66 -2.30
C LEU A 92 -12.53 1.37 -0.98
N THR A 93 -13.52 1.86 -0.24
CA THR A 93 -13.29 2.48 1.07
C THR A 93 -12.68 1.49 2.05
N SER A 94 -13.22 0.27 2.13
CA SER A 94 -12.67 -0.80 2.99
C SER A 94 -11.22 -1.15 2.61
N ALA A 95 -10.92 -1.24 1.31
CA ALA A 95 -9.56 -1.47 0.83
C ALA A 95 -8.59 -0.32 1.19
N ILE A 96 -9.06 0.93 1.14
CA ILE A 96 -8.28 2.11 1.57
C ILE A 96 -8.03 2.06 3.08
N GLU A 97 -9.02 1.68 3.88
CA GLU A 97 -8.89 1.55 5.33
C GLU A 97 -7.89 0.45 5.72
N ALA A 98 -8.01 -0.74 5.10
CA ALA A 98 -7.08 -1.84 5.29
C ALA A 98 -5.64 -1.43 4.92
N LEU A 99 -5.44 -0.82 3.75
CA LEU A 99 -4.11 -0.32 3.36
C LEU A 99 -3.62 0.81 4.27
N THR A 100 -4.51 1.63 4.83
CA THR A 100 -4.12 2.67 5.81
C THR A 100 -3.61 2.03 7.09
N ALA A 101 -4.26 0.97 7.58
CA ALA A 101 -3.82 0.21 8.75
C ALA A 101 -2.43 -0.43 8.51
N ILE A 102 -2.24 -1.05 7.34
CA ILE A 102 -0.98 -1.69 6.98
C ILE A 102 0.12 -0.66 6.79
N ALA A 103 -0.09 0.38 5.98
CA ALA A 103 0.95 1.33 5.61
C ALA A 103 1.20 2.42 6.67
N GLY A 104 0.22 2.67 7.55
CA GLY A 104 0.24 3.81 8.48
C GLY A 104 0.21 5.17 7.79
N GLN A 105 -0.19 5.19 6.52
CA GLN A 105 -0.34 6.37 5.65
C GLN A 105 -1.59 6.18 4.79
N LYS A 106 -2.40 7.24 4.65
CA LYS A 106 -3.61 7.20 3.82
C LYS A 106 -3.24 6.96 2.34
N PRO A 107 -3.72 5.88 1.71
CA PRO A 107 -3.50 5.59 0.29
C PRO A 107 -4.21 6.57 -0.63
N VAL A 108 -3.70 6.69 -1.85
CA VAL A 108 -4.32 7.43 -2.94
C VAL A 108 -5.18 6.47 -3.76
N SER A 109 -6.45 6.82 -3.99
CA SER A 109 -7.34 6.09 -4.89
C SER A 109 -6.87 6.24 -6.35
N THR A 110 -6.60 5.14 -7.03
CA THR A 110 -6.19 5.13 -8.44
C THR A 110 -7.42 5.19 -9.34
N LYS A 111 -7.40 6.14 -10.29
CA LYS A 111 -8.48 6.32 -11.27
C LYS A 111 -8.09 5.71 -12.62
N ALA A 112 -9.09 5.18 -13.31
CA ALA A 112 -8.98 4.71 -14.67
C ALA A 112 -8.61 5.85 -15.63
N ARG A 113 -7.61 5.62 -16.49
CA ARG A 113 -7.20 6.57 -17.55
C ARG A 113 -7.94 6.39 -18.88
N LYS A 114 -8.46 5.19 -19.14
CA LYS A 114 -9.14 4.85 -20.40
C LYS A 114 -10.40 4.07 -20.09
N SER A 115 -11.43 4.28 -20.90
CA SER A 115 -12.65 3.48 -20.85
C SER A 115 -12.45 2.16 -21.60
N ILE A 116 -12.77 1.04 -20.96
CA ILE A 116 -12.65 -0.30 -21.54
C ILE A 116 -13.95 -1.05 -21.25
N ALA A 117 -14.72 -1.35 -22.29
CA ALA A 117 -16.05 -1.95 -22.17
C ALA A 117 -16.01 -3.36 -21.56
N GLN A 118 -14.98 -4.17 -21.89
CA GLN A 118 -14.83 -5.54 -21.37
C GLN A 118 -14.72 -5.58 -19.84
N PHE A 119 -14.08 -4.58 -19.23
CA PHE A 119 -13.94 -4.45 -17.78
C PHE A 119 -15.03 -3.56 -17.16
N LYS A 120 -16.06 -3.18 -17.93
CA LYS A 120 -17.15 -2.27 -17.52
C LYS A 120 -16.66 -0.96 -16.91
N LEU A 121 -15.51 -0.49 -17.36
CA LEU A 121 -14.74 0.57 -16.72
C LEU A 121 -14.79 1.83 -17.59
N ARG A 122 -15.10 2.97 -16.95
CA ARG A 122 -15.13 4.29 -17.59
C ARG A 122 -13.98 5.14 -17.06
N GLU A 123 -13.53 6.08 -17.88
CA GLU A 123 -12.52 7.06 -17.49
C GLU A 123 -12.92 7.81 -16.22
N GLY A 124 -11.95 8.02 -15.31
CA GLY A 124 -12.16 8.70 -14.04
C GLY A 124 -12.77 7.85 -12.92
N MET A 125 -13.24 6.62 -13.19
CA MET A 125 -13.69 5.70 -12.16
C MET A 125 -12.52 5.23 -11.29
N SER A 126 -12.73 5.12 -9.98
CA SER A 126 -11.73 4.57 -9.06
C SER A 126 -11.69 3.03 -9.16
N VAL A 127 -10.49 2.47 -9.28
CA VAL A 127 -10.25 1.04 -9.55
C VAL A 127 -9.43 0.37 -8.45
N GLY A 128 -8.67 1.16 -7.68
CA GLY A 128 -7.82 0.60 -6.64
C GLY A 128 -7.23 1.68 -5.74
N ALA A 129 -6.26 1.27 -4.96
CA ALA A 129 -5.57 2.12 -4.01
C ALA A 129 -4.06 1.86 -4.07
N LYS A 130 -3.29 2.95 -4.00
CA LYS A 130 -1.82 2.91 -4.02
C LYS A 130 -1.26 3.78 -2.91
N VAL A 131 -0.21 3.30 -2.26
CA VAL A 131 0.58 4.07 -1.30
C VAL A 131 2.06 3.96 -1.65
N THR A 132 2.82 5.01 -1.39
CA THR A 132 4.27 5.03 -1.60
C THR A 132 4.94 5.40 -0.29
N LEU A 133 5.64 4.43 0.28
CA LEU A 133 6.36 4.56 1.53
C LEU A 133 7.80 4.97 1.23
N ARG A 134 8.30 5.94 2.02
CA ARG A 134 9.66 6.46 1.93
C ARG A 134 10.23 6.67 3.33
N LYS A 135 11.55 6.83 3.42
CA LYS A 135 12.27 7.09 4.68
C LYS A 135 11.93 6.04 5.74
N ASP A 136 11.56 6.45 6.95
CA ASP A 136 11.42 5.55 8.10
C ASP A 136 10.20 4.63 7.99
N GLN A 137 9.09 5.12 7.41
CA GLN A 137 7.88 4.30 7.22
C GLN A 137 8.12 3.11 6.29
N MET A 138 9.03 3.26 5.32
CA MET A 138 9.43 2.19 4.42
C MET A 138 10.15 1.07 5.18
N TYR A 139 11.09 1.42 6.06
CA TYR A 139 11.84 0.43 6.86
C TYR A 139 10.96 -0.28 7.89
N GLU A 140 9.98 0.42 8.48
CA GLU A 140 8.98 -0.20 9.37
C GLU A 140 8.05 -1.17 8.64
N PHE A 141 7.62 -0.82 7.42
CA PHE A 141 6.83 -1.73 6.60
C PHE A 141 7.65 -2.94 6.17
N LEU A 142 8.92 -2.74 5.79
CA LEU A 142 9.82 -3.82 5.42
C LEU A 142 10.02 -4.82 6.57
N ASP A 143 10.25 -4.32 7.78
CA ASP A 143 10.43 -5.16 8.97
C ASP A 143 9.19 -6.02 9.24
N ARG A 144 8.00 -5.41 9.23
CA ARG A 144 6.74 -6.15 9.39
C ARG A 144 6.48 -7.14 8.27
N LEU A 145 6.84 -6.77 7.03
CA LEU A 145 6.71 -7.65 5.88
C LEU A 145 7.55 -8.91 6.06
N VAL A 146 8.85 -8.76 6.34
CA VAL A 146 9.79 -9.88 6.41
C VAL A 146 9.58 -10.71 7.68
N THR A 147 9.47 -10.08 8.83
CA THR A 147 9.43 -10.76 10.14
C THR A 147 8.07 -11.39 10.43
N ILE A 148 6.96 -10.75 10.02
CA ILE A 148 5.61 -11.16 10.42
C ILE A 148 4.78 -11.62 9.24
N ALA A 149 4.71 -10.85 8.15
CA ALA A 149 3.77 -11.13 7.08
C ALA A 149 4.18 -12.32 6.21
N LEU A 150 5.45 -12.41 5.78
CA LEU A 150 5.93 -13.50 4.91
C LEU A 150 5.75 -14.90 5.53
N PRO A 151 6.07 -15.15 6.81
CA PRO A 151 5.82 -16.45 7.44
C PRO A 151 4.33 -16.82 7.54
N ARG A 152 3.44 -15.82 7.57
CA ARG A 152 1.98 -16.02 7.66
C ARG A 152 1.32 -16.21 6.29
N VAL A 153 2.05 -16.03 5.19
CA VAL A 153 1.53 -16.30 3.84
C VAL A 153 1.23 -17.80 3.71
N LYS A 154 0.01 -18.13 3.29
CA LYS A 154 -0.39 -19.51 2.98
C LYS A 154 0.47 -20.07 1.85
N ASP A 155 1.01 -21.28 2.04
CA ASP A 155 1.92 -21.97 1.11
C ASP A 155 3.22 -21.21 0.79
N PHE A 156 3.80 -20.55 1.80
CA PHE A 156 5.06 -19.83 1.64
C PHE A 156 6.24 -20.78 1.38
N ARG A 157 6.76 -20.79 0.15
CA ARG A 157 7.95 -21.56 -0.26
C ARG A 157 9.20 -20.69 -0.44
N GLY A 158 9.15 -19.43 -0.03
CA GLY A 158 10.16 -18.42 -0.35
C GLY A 158 9.80 -17.58 -1.58
N LEU A 159 10.40 -16.40 -1.65
CA LEU A 159 10.25 -15.43 -2.72
C LEU A 159 11.01 -15.86 -3.97
N ASN A 160 10.44 -15.61 -5.14
CA ASN A 160 11.08 -15.94 -6.40
C ASN A 160 12.29 -15.03 -6.65
N GLY A 161 13.49 -15.62 -6.69
CA GLY A 161 14.73 -14.90 -7.01
C GLY A 161 14.82 -14.36 -8.44
N LYS A 162 13.82 -14.65 -9.31
CA LYS A 162 13.72 -14.14 -10.69
C LYS A 162 12.78 -12.94 -10.84
N SER A 163 12.13 -12.48 -9.77
CA SER A 163 11.16 -11.37 -9.85
C SER A 163 11.81 -9.97 -9.84
N PHE A 164 13.04 -9.88 -10.33
CA PHE A 164 13.74 -8.61 -10.54
C PHE A 164 13.46 -8.09 -11.95
N ASP A 165 13.53 -6.76 -12.12
CA ASP A 165 13.17 -6.08 -13.38
C ASP A 165 14.36 -5.83 -14.32
N GLY A 166 15.54 -6.38 -14.05
CA GLY A 166 16.77 -6.13 -14.81
C GLY A 166 17.46 -4.82 -14.46
N ARG A 167 16.87 -3.99 -13.59
CA ARG A 167 17.37 -2.68 -13.18
C ARG A 167 17.45 -2.56 -11.66
N GLY A 168 17.53 -3.68 -10.95
CA GLY A 168 17.68 -3.71 -9.51
C GLY A 168 16.42 -3.37 -8.71
N ASN A 169 15.23 -3.41 -9.31
CA ASN A 169 13.98 -3.34 -8.55
C ASN A 169 13.35 -4.72 -8.42
N PHE A 170 12.66 -4.93 -7.31
CA PHE A 170 12.01 -6.20 -7.00
C PHE A 170 10.50 -6.02 -6.88
N ALA A 171 9.76 -6.92 -7.51
CA ALA A 171 8.30 -6.94 -7.44
C ALA A 171 7.81 -8.28 -6.90
N MET A 172 6.87 -8.24 -5.96
CA MET A 172 6.18 -9.43 -5.46
C MET A 172 4.69 -9.17 -5.29
N GLY A 173 3.89 -10.19 -5.56
CA GLY A 173 2.46 -10.19 -5.29
C GLY A 173 2.16 -11.03 -4.05
N ILE A 174 1.33 -10.48 -3.15
CA ILE A 174 0.71 -11.21 -2.05
C ILE A 174 -0.75 -11.44 -2.42
N LYS A 175 -1.22 -12.68 -2.31
CA LYS A 175 -2.60 -13.05 -2.68
C LYS A 175 -3.64 -12.52 -1.69
N GLU A 176 -3.26 -12.40 -0.42
CA GLU A 176 -4.18 -12.12 0.67
C GLU A 176 -3.59 -11.02 1.57
N HIS A 177 -4.27 -9.90 1.72
CA HIS A 177 -3.83 -8.82 2.61
C HIS A 177 -3.99 -9.15 4.11
N ILE A 178 -4.67 -10.24 4.45
CA ILE A 178 -4.90 -10.73 5.82
C ILE A 178 -3.63 -11.26 6.51
N VAL A 179 -2.50 -11.32 5.80
CA VAL A 179 -1.21 -11.73 6.37
C VAL A 179 -0.67 -10.70 7.37
N PHE A 180 -1.13 -9.45 7.27
CA PHE A 180 -0.75 -8.39 8.18
C PHE A 180 -1.54 -8.49 9.49
N PRO A 181 -0.87 -8.48 10.67
CA PRO A 181 -1.55 -8.55 11.96
C PRO A 181 -2.41 -7.32 12.28
N GLU A 182 -2.19 -6.20 11.60
CA GLU A 182 -2.99 -4.98 11.77
C GLU A 182 -4.41 -5.08 11.21
N ILE A 183 -4.67 -6.13 10.43
CA ILE A 183 -5.96 -6.37 9.81
C ILE A 183 -6.76 -7.33 10.69
N ASP A 184 -7.93 -6.87 11.11
CA ASP A 184 -8.89 -7.71 11.84
C ASP A 184 -9.67 -8.58 10.85
N TYR A 185 -9.62 -9.90 11.05
CA TYR A 185 -10.30 -10.87 10.19
C TYR A 185 -11.82 -10.68 10.20
N ASP A 186 -12.38 -10.23 11.33
CA ASP A 186 -13.84 -10.12 11.49
C ASP A 186 -14.43 -8.91 10.75
N GLN A 187 -13.59 -7.93 10.41
CA GLN A 187 -14.00 -6.70 9.72
C GLN A 187 -13.87 -6.79 8.20
N ILE A 188 -13.41 -7.92 7.66
CA ILE A 188 -13.13 -8.07 6.23
C ILE A 188 -14.27 -8.79 5.53
N ASP A 189 -14.93 -8.08 4.62
CA ASP A 189 -15.95 -8.67 3.74
C ASP A 189 -15.33 -9.52 2.61
N GLN A 190 -14.13 -9.14 2.13
CA GLN A 190 -13.50 -9.77 0.98
C GLN A 190 -11.96 -9.73 1.07
N VAL A 191 -11.33 -10.83 0.69
CA VAL A 191 -9.86 -10.94 0.62
C VAL A 191 -9.36 -10.42 -0.72
N TRP A 192 -8.54 -9.36 -0.68
CA TRP A 192 -7.82 -8.83 -1.84
C TRP A 192 -6.33 -9.15 -1.78
N GLY A 193 -5.73 -9.29 -2.96
CA GLY A 193 -4.28 -9.32 -3.12
C GLY A 193 -3.68 -7.91 -3.22
N MET A 194 -2.38 -7.82 -3.03
CA MET A 194 -1.62 -6.60 -3.22
C MET A 194 -0.28 -6.88 -3.90
N ASP A 195 0.19 -5.92 -4.68
CA ASP A 195 1.51 -5.90 -5.27
C ASP A 195 2.41 -4.98 -4.45
N ILE A 196 3.59 -5.50 -4.09
CA ILE A 196 4.63 -4.76 -3.37
C ILE A 196 5.81 -4.64 -4.32
N ILE A 197 6.20 -3.40 -4.58
CA ILE A 197 7.33 -3.06 -5.43
C ILE A 197 8.37 -2.37 -4.56
N VAL A 198 9.53 -3.00 -4.44
CA VAL A 198 10.68 -2.47 -3.71
C VAL A 198 11.63 -1.85 -4.72
N CYS A 199 11.72 -0.51 -4.69
CA CYS A 199 12.64 0.22 -5.56
C CYS A 199 13.95 0.45 -4.82
N THR A 200 15.06 0.06 -5.46
CA THR A 200 16.40 0.26 -4.92
C THR A 200 17.20 1.18 -5.85
N THR A 201 18.36 1.63 -5.38
CA THR A 201 19.30 2.38 -6.22
C THR A 201 20.32 1.49 -6.94
N ALA A 202 20.23 0.16 -6.76
CA ALA A 202 21.10 -0.79 -7.45
C ALA A 202 20.92 -0.66 -8.97
N ARG A 203 21.98 -0.92 -9.72
CA ARG A 203 21.91 -0.90 -11.19
C ARG A 203 21.71 -2.29 -11.77
N THR A 204 22.13 -3.31 -11.04
CA THR A 204 22.04 -4.70 -11.47
C THR A 204 21.18 -5.51 -10.50
N ASP A 205 20.64 -6.62 -10.98
CA ASP A 205 19.80 -7.50 -10.18
C ASP A 205 20.61 -8.23 -9.10
N ASP A 206 21.89 -8.50 -9.33
CA ASP A 206 22.77 -9.16 -8.37
C ASP A 206 23.00 -8.29 -7.12
N GLU A 207 23.24 -6.98 -7.33
CA GLU A 207 23.36 -6.00 -6.26
C GLU A 207 22.06 -5.87 -5.46
N ALA A 208 20.92 -5.81 -6.16
CA ALA A 208 19.62 -5.72 -5.52
C ALA A 208 19.27 -6.99 -4.74
N LYS A 209 19.61 -8.16 -5.28
CA LYS A 209 19.39 -9.45 -4.63
C LYS A 209 20.27 -9.60 -3.39
N ALA A 210 21.52 -9.17 -3.45
CA ALA A 210 22.40 -9.15 -2.28
C ALA A 210 21.86 -8.21 -1.20
N LEU A 211 21.45 -6.99 -1.55
CA LEU A 211 20.84 -6.04 -0.63
C LEU A 211 19.60 -6.63 0.05
N LEU A 212 18.67 -7.19 -0.70
CA LEU A 212 17.44 -7.78 -0.14
C LEU A 212 17.72 -9.02 0.70
N LYS A 213 18.71 -9.83 0.33
CA LYS A 213 19.13 -11.00 1.12
C LYS A 213 19.66 -10.58 2.50
N GLU A 214 20.40 -9.48 2.59
CA GLU A 214 20.87 -8.91 3.86
C GLU A 214 19.72 -8.33 4.71
N PHE A 215 18.60 -7.96 4.10
CA PHE A 215 17.35 -7.62 4.79
C PHE A 215 16.50 -8.86 5.16
N ASP A 216 17.11 -10.04 5.20
CA ASP A 216 16.50 -11.34 5.50
C ASP A 216 15.33 -11.71 4.56
N PHE A 217 15.34 -11.24 3.31
CA PHE A 217 14.33 -11.70 2.35
C PHE A 217 14.53 -13.20 2.10
N PRO A 218 13.52 -14.04 2.41
CA PRO A 218 13.61 -15.48 2.22
C PRO A 218 13.44 -15.82 0.74
N PHE A 219 14.52 -15.75 -0.05
CA PHE A 219 14.52 -16.16 -1.44
C PHE A 219 14.55 -17.69 -1.58
N ARG A 220 13.72 -18.23 -2.47
CA ARG A 220 13.82 -19.60 -2.97
C ARG A 220 14.84 -19.61 -4.10
N ASN A 221 16.09 -19.93 -3.79
CA ASN A 221 17.12 -20.26 -4.78
C ASN A 221 17.17 -21.78 -4.95
#